data_AF-A0A402BFY1-F1
#
_entry.id   AF-A0A402BFY1-F1
#
_cell.length_a   1.000
_cell.length_b   1.000
_cell.length_c   1.000
_cell.angle_alpha   90.00
_cell.angle_beta   90.00
_cell.angle_gamma   90.00
#
_symmetry.space_group_name_H-M   'P 1'
#
loop_
_entity.id
_entity.type
_entity.pdbx_description
1 polymer ?
#
loop_
_entity_poly.entity_id
_entity_poly.type
_entity_poly.pdbx_seq_one_letter_code
_entity_poly.pdbx_strand_id
1 'polypeptide(L)'
;METHESDVAQAALPELPAPQGIGMAVAFDWGLAAQTAFVPIYTLFSPSSTMKLPGLNPILLFVIAWPVACVFAYFGEMIRSGRNWALRIQIVANAVLSIAGIISLFNLYQNIRIGNFWPLVTTIILVIFSPLIVWRLTRPATAQWFQRVTPAQARQRHGGIWVLFIVLWGIVGGVLQTFASMK
;
A
#
# COMPACT_ATOMS: atom_id res chain seq x y z
N MET A 1 -30.10 47.74 -4.68
CA MET A 1 -28.70 47.53 -5.10
C MET A 1 -28.02 46.83 -3.94
N GLU A 2 -28.04 45.49 -3.88
CA GLU A 2 -27.09 44.58 -4.58
C GLU A 2 -25.65 44.82 -4.13
N THR A 3 -24.83 43.89 -3.65
CA THR A 3 -24.89 42.49 -3.15
C THR A 3 -23.45 42.14 -2.70
N HIS A 4 -23.26 41.01 -2.01
CA HIS A 4 -22.00 40.29 -1.74
C HIS A 4 -21.20 40.77 -0.50
N GLU A 5 -21.29 40.16 0.69
CA GLU A 5 -21.51 38.74 1.06
C GLU A 5 -20.41 37.78 0.57
N SER A 6 -19.19 38.27 0.35
CA SER A 6 -18.05 37.45 -0.09
C SER A 6 -16.94 37.22 0.94
N ASP A 7 -17.02 37.81 2.14
CA ASP A 7 -15.99 37.62 3.19
C ASP A 7 -16.23 36.43 4.14
N VAL A 8 -17.33 35.70 3.98
CA VAL A 8 -17.70 34.60 4.90
C VAL A 8 -17.39 33.20 4.35
N ALA A 9 -17.00 33.05 3.09
CA ALA A 9 -16.84 31.73 2.44
C ALA A 9 -15.40 31.15 2.47
N GLN A 10 -14.47 31.78 3.19
CA GLN A 10 -13.19 31.18 3.56
C GLN A 10 -13.12 31.03 5.08
N ALA A 11 -14.14 30.39 5.66
CA ALA A 11 -13.96 29.74 6.95
C ALA A 11 -12.80 28.73 6.78
N ALA A 12 -11.60 29.15 7.19
CA ALA A 12 -10.47 28.27 7.41
C ALA A 12 -10.95 27.17 8.35
N LEU A 13 -11.39 26.05 7.76
CA LEU A 13 -11.81 24.89 8.51
C LEU A 13 -10.63 24.54 9.42
N PRO A 14 -10.86 24.37 10.74
CA PRO A 14 -9.79 24.10 11.69
C PRO A 14 -8.96 22.97 11.12
N GLU A 15 -7.66 23.20 10.94
CA GLU A 15 -6.73 22.22 10.36
C GLU A 15 -6.89 20.91 11.11
N LEU A 16 -7.69 20.00 10.56
CA LEU A 16 -7.89 18.70 11.18
C LEU A 16 -6.49 18.07 11.26
N PRO A 17 -6.07 17.64 12.48
CA PRO A 17 -4.74 17.11 12.69
C PRO A 17 -4.46 16.03 11.65
N ALA A 18 -3.30 16.13 11.00
CA ALA A 18 -3.00 15.30 9.84
C ALA A 18 -3.18 13.82 10.19
N PRO A 19 -4.02 13.08 9.45
CA PRO A 19 -4.22 11.66 9.70
C PRO A 19 -2.90 10.93 9.51
N GLN A 20 -2.44 10.26 10.55
CA GLN A 20 -1.19 9.51 10.50
C GLN A 20 -1.46 8.16 9.83
N GLY A 21 -0.60 7.77 8.87
CA GLY A 21 -0.63 6.44 8.27
C GLY A 21 -1.37 6.28 6.94
N ILE A 22 -2.10 7.30 6.47
CA ILE A 22 -2.65 7.31 5.10
C ILE A 22 -1.53 7.12 4.07
N GLY A 23 -0.43 7.87 4.24
CA GLY A 23 0.76 7.76 3.40
C GLY A 23 1.27 6.33 3.25
N MET A 24 1.37 5.61 4.37
CA MET A 24 1.89 4.23 4.39
C MET A 24 0.90 3.24 3.77
N ALA A 25 -0.40 3.41 4.04
CA ALA A 25 -1.43 2.53 3.48
C ALA A 25 -1.49 2.61 1.95
N VAL A 26 -1.47 3.81 1.38
CA VAL A 26 -1.48 3.99 -0.07
C VAL A 26 -0.15 3.58 -0.69
N ALA A 27 0.99 3.89 -0.05
CA ALA A 27 2.29 3.44 -0.55
C ALA A 27 2.37 1.91 -0.58
N PHE A 28 1.76 1.24 0.39
CA PHE A 28 1.60 -0.20 0.41
C PHE A 28 0.73 -0.69 -0.75
N ASP A 29 -0.47 -0.12 -0.94
CA ASP A 29 -1.38 -0.51 -2.03
C ASP A 29 -0.77 -0.25 -3.42
N TRP A 30 -0.15 0.90 -3.62
CA TRP A 30 0.53 1.23 -4.88
C TRP A 30 1.81 0.42 -5.09
N GLY A 31 2.51 0.07 -4.01
CA GLY A 31 3.62 -0.87 -4.04
C GLY A 31 3.17 -2.27 -4.50
N LEU A 32 2.05 -2.77 -3.98
CA LEU A 32 1.42 -4.01 -4.44
C LEU A 32 0.95 -3.90 -5.89
N ALA A 33 0.37 -2.78 -6.30
CA ALA A 33 -0.01 -2.53 -7.68
C ALA A 33 1.20 -2.61 -8.62
N ALA A 34 2.27 -1.89 -8.29
CA ALA A 34 3.50 -1.90 -9.05
C ALA A 34 4.12 -3.31 -9.11
N GLN A 35 4.30 -3.96 -7.95
CA GLN A 35 4.82 -5.33 -7.88
C GLN A 35 4.01 -6.27 -8.77
N THR A 36 2.68 -6.26 -8.64
CA THR A 36 1.78 -7.12 -9.42
C THR A 36 1.89 -6.82 -10.92
N ALA A 37 1.96 -5.54 -11.32
CA ALA A 37 2.10 -5.16 -12.73
C ALA A 37 3.46 -5.57 -13.33
N PHE A 38 4.54 -5.52 -12.53
CA PHE A 38 5.89 -5.84 -12.99
C PHE A 38 6.26 -7.32 -12.89
N VAL A 39 5.57 -8.12 -12.08
CA VAL A 39 5.75 -9.59 -12.02
C VAL A 39 5.73 -10.26 -13.41
N PRO A 40 4.70 -10.08 -14.26
CA PRO A 40 4.69 -10.72 -15.58
C PRO A 40 5.85 -10.23 -16.47
N ILE A 41 6.24 -8.97 -16.36
CA ILE A 41 7.38 -8.41 -17.10
C ILE A 41 8.67 -9.09 -16.66
N TYR A 42 8.92 -9.21 -15.36
CA TYR A 42 10.10 -9.89 -14.82
C TYR A 42 10.18 -11.36 -15.26
N THR A 43 9.04 -12.06 -15.31
CA THR A 43 9.00 -13.45 -15.76
C THR A 43 9.38 -13.63 -17.24
N LEU A 44 9.21 -12.61 -18.08
CA LEU A 44 9.64 -12.65 -19.49
C LEU A 44 11.16 -12.57 -19.64
N PHE A 45 11.83 -11.83 -18.76
CA PHE A 45 13.29 -11.61 -18.81
C PHE A 45 14.10 -12.61 -17.98
N SER A 46 13.46 -13.31 -17.04
CA SER A 46 14.11 -14.27 -16.15
C SER A 46 13.38 -15.63 -16.15
N PRO A 47 13.37 -16.37 -17.27
CA PRO A 47 12.66 -17.64 -17.41
C PRO A 47 13.23 -18.78 -16.53
N SER A 48 14.41 -18.57 -15.92
CA SER A 48 15.12 -19.56 -15.09
C SER A 48 14.84 -19.46 -13.58
N SER A 49 14.27 -18.35 -13.07
CA SER A 49 14.05 -18.18 -11.64
C SER A 49 12.64 -18.59 -11.20
N THR A 50 12.53 -19.82 -10.65
CA THR A 50 11.64 -20.23 -9.55
C THR A 50 10.11 -20.08 -9.65
N MET A 51 9.53 -19.42 -10.65
CA MET A 51 8.08 -19.37 -10.89
C MET A 51 7.70 -20.09 -12.20
N LYS A 52 8.11 -21.35 -12.35
CA LYS A 52 7.41 -22.23 -13.28
C LYS A 52 6.10 -22.69 -12.62
N LEU A 53 5.11 -21.81 -12.58
CA LEU A 53 3.73 -22.20 -12.26
C LEU A 53 3.25 -23.12 -13.41
N PRO A 54 3.09 -24.43 -13.17
CA PRO A 54 2.73 -25.36 -14.24
C PRO A 54 1.39 -24.96 -14.85
N GLY A 55 1.36 -24.70 -16.16
CA GLY A 55 0.14 -24.35 -16.91
C GLY A 55 -0.19 -22.85 -17.02
N LEU A 56 0.58 -21.95 -16.42
CA LEU A 56 0.35 -20.50 -16.55
C LEU A 56 1.14 -19.93 -17.73
N ASN A 57 0.44 -19.69 -18.84
CA ASN A 57 0.97 -18.98 -19.99
C ASN A 57 1.36 -17.53 -19.59
N PRO A 58 2.54 -17.00 -19.95
CA PRO A 58 2.94 -15.62 -19.66
C PRO A 58 1.92 -14.56 -20.11
N ILE A 59 1.22 -14.80 -21.22
CA ILE A 59 0.15 -13.93 -21.71
C ILE A 59 -1.03 -13.95 -20.74
N LEU A 60 -1.42 -15.13 -20.26
CA LEU A 60 -2.50 -15.28 -19.28
C LEU A 60 -2.12 -14.62 -17.95
N LEU A 61 -0.86 -14.76 -17.51
CA LEU A 61 -0.34 -14.07 -16.33
C LEU A 61 -0.42 -12.55 -16.49
N PHE A 62 -0.07 -12.02 -17.67
CA PHE A 62 -0.19 -10.58 -17.97
C PHE A 62 -1.65 -10.11 -17.92
N VAL A 63 -2.56 -10.86 -18.56
CA VAL A 63 -4.01 -10.57 -18.60
C VAL A 63 -4.64 -10.59 -17.21
N ILE A 64 -4.17 -11.43 -16.29
CA ILE A 64 -4.69 -11.49 -14.91
C ILE A 64 -4.03 -10.43 -14.02
N ALA A 65 -2.70 -10.29 -14.10
CA ALA A 65 -1.94 -9.43 -13.20
C ALA A 65 -2.30 -7.95 -13.36
N TRP A 66 -2.55 -7.47 -14.57
CA TRP A 66 -2.85 -6.05 -14.82
C TRP A 66 -4.19 -5.60 -14.22
N PRO A 67 -5.32 -6.30 -14.42
CA PRO A 67 -6.56 -6.00 -13.71
C PRO A 67 -6.40 -6.04 -12.18
N VAL A 68 -5.66 -7.01 -11.65
CA VAL A 68 -5.39 -7.08 -10.20
C VAL A 68 -4.57 -5.87 -9.72
N ALA A 69 -3.54 -5.46 -10.47
CA ALA A 69 -2.76 -4.26 -10.19
C ALA A 69 -3.64 -3.00 -10.20
N CYS A 70 -4.56 -2.87 -11.15
CA CYS A 70 -5.53 -1.79 -11.21
C CYS A 70 -6.43 -1.75 -9.97
N VAL A 71 -6.84 -2.91 -9.44
CA VAL A 71 -7.62 -2.99 -8.19
C VAL A 71 -6.82 -2.41 -7.02
N PHE A 72 -5.55 -2.80 -6.86
CA PHE A 72 -4.69 -2.23 -5.81
C PHE A 72 -4.48 -0.72 -5.98
N ALA A 73 -4.21 -0.27 -7.21
CA ALA A 73 -4.06 1.16 -7.51
C ALA A 73 -5.33 1.96 -7.15
N TYR A 74 -6.49 1.39 -7.49
CA TYR A 74 -7.79 1.96 -7.16
C TYR A 74 -7.99 2.06 -5.64
N PHE A 75 -7.71 1.00 -4.88
CA PHE A 75 -7.82 1.02 -3.41
C PHE A 75 -6.93 2.11 -2.78
N GLY A 76 -5.69 2.24 -3.24
CA GLY A 76 -4.81 3.33 -2.81
C GLY A 76 -5.40 4.72 -3.10
N GLU A 77 -6.01 4.92 -4.27
CA GLU A 77 -6.70 6.18 -4.59
C GLU A 77 -7.97 6.39 -3.74
N MET A 78 -8.68 5.32 -3.36
CA MET A 78 -9.85 5.41 -2.49
C MET A 78 -9.48 5.84 -1.07
N ILE A 79 -8.36 5.33 -0.54
CA ILE A 79 -7.79 5.77 0.73
C ILE A 79 -7.30 7.22 0.63
N ARG A 80 -6.58 7.55 -0.45
CA ARG A 80 -6.08 8.92 -0.69
C ARG A 80 -7.22 9.94 -0.84
N SER A 81 -8.33 9.55 -1.46
CA SER A 81 -9.51 10.41 -1.61
C SER A 81 -10.39 10.47 -0.37
N GLY A 82 -9.98 9.87 0.76
CA GLY A 82 -10.67 10.02 2.03
C GLY A 82 -11.98 9.22 2.15
N ARG A 83 -12.15 8.14 1.37
CA ARG A 83 -13.39 7.33 1.45
C ARG A 83 -13.42 6.46 2.71
N ASN A 84 -14.41 6.69 3.58
CA ASN A 84 -14.60 5.97 4.85
C ASN A 84 -14.66 4.45 4.72
N TRP A 85 -15.29 3.92 3.67
CA TRP A 85 -15.39 2.46 3.49
C TRP A 85 -14.03 1.85 3.13
N ALA A 86 -13.19 2.58 2.38
CA ALA A 86 -11.84 2.13 2.04
C ALA A 86 -10.98 2.00 3.29
N LEU A 87 -11.09 2.95 4.24
CA LEU A 87 -10.41 2.87 5.54
C LEU A 87 -10.72 1.55 6.26
N ARG A 88 -12.00 1.16 6.32
CA ARG A 88 -12.42 -0.09 6.98
C ARG A 88 -11.86 -1.32 6.29
N ILE A 89 -11.94 -1.36 4.96
CA ILE A 89 -11.38 -2.48 4.19
C ILE A 89 -9.87 -2.57 4.41
N GLN A 90 -9.16 -1.45 4.39
CA GLN A 90 -7.71 -1.43 4.57
C GLN A 90 -7.28 -1.94 5.95
N ILE A 91 -8.02 -1.56 7.00
CA ILE A 91 -7.80 -2.08 8.36
C ILE A 91 -8.01 -3.60 8.39
N VAL A 92 -9.13 -4.09 7.85
CA VAL A 92 -9.44 -5.53 7.85
C VAL A 92 -8.42 -6.31 7.04
N ALA A 93 -8.09 -5.85 5.83
CA ALA A 93 -7.13 -6.50 4.95
C ALA A 93 -5.74 -6.56 5.61
N ASN A 94 -5.23 -5.45 6.17
CA ASN A 94 -3.92 -5.45 6.83
C ASN A 94 -3.92 -6.25 8.14
N ALA A 95 -5.05 -6.34 8.86
CA ALA A 95 -5.15 -7.22 10.01
C ALA A 95 -5.05 -8.71 9.60
N VAL A 96 -5.75 -9.11 8.54
CA VAL A 96 -5.67 -10.47 7.99
C VAL A 96 -4.25 -10.77 7.48
N LEU A 97 -3.64 -9.83 6.74
CA LEU A 97 -2.26 -9.95 6.27
C LEU A 97 -1.27 -10.10 7.43
N SER A 98 -1.48 -9.37 8.54
CA SER A 98 -0.63 -9.48 9.72
C SER A 98 -0.73 -10.85 10.39
N ILE A 99 -1.94 -11.40 10.52
CA ILE A 99 -2.15 -12.76 11.02
C ILE A 99 -1.47 -13.78 10.10
N ALA A 100 -1.63 -13.65 8.78
CA ALA A 100 -0.95 -14.50 7.81
C ALA A 100 0.58 -14.37 7.92
N GLY A 101 1.09 -13.17 8.18
CA GLY A 101 2.50 -12.89 8.45
C GLY A 101 3.03 -13.66 9.64
N ILE A 102 2.30 -13.62 10.77
CA ILE A 102 2.66 -14.35 11.99
C ILE A 102 2.73 -15.85 11.71
N ILE A 103 1.73 -16.40 11.01
CA ILE A 103 1.71 -17.82 10.63
C ILE A 103 2.91 -18.14 9.69
N SER A 104 3.27 -17.22 8.81
CA SER A 104 4.39 -17.39 7.86
C SER A 104 5.77 -17.43 8.51
N LEU A 105 5.92 -16.97 9.76
CA LEU A 105 7.21 -16.99 10.47
C LEU A 105 7.81 -18.39 10.58
N PHE A 106 6.98 -19.42 10.73
CA PHE A 106 7.44 -20.80 10.73
C PHE A 106 8.06 -21.19 9.38
N ASN A 107 7.41 -20.82 8.28
CA ASN A 107 7.94 -21.07 6.93
C ASN A 107 9.19 -20.24 6.67
N LEU A 108 9.25 -18.99 7.13
CA LEU A 108 10.45 -18.16 7.02
C LEU A 108 11.65 -18.82 7.73
N TYR A 109 11.44 -19.34 8.93
CA TYR A 109 12.48 -20.03 9.70
C TYR A 109 13.07 -21.22 8.93
N GLN A 110 12.21 -22.06 8.34
CA GLN A 110 12.66 -23.20 7.53
C GLN A 110 13.42 -22.74 6.28
N ASN A 111 12.95 -21.68 5.61
CA ASN A 111 13.59 -21.14 4.41
C ASN A 111 14.98 -20.53 4.71
N ILE A 112 15.11 -19.76 5.80
CA ILE A 112 16.41 -19.21 6.22
C ILE A 112 17.42 -20.32 6.51
N ARG A 113 16.98 -21.42 7.14
CA ARG A 113 17.85 -22.57 7.43
C ARG A 113 18.45 -23.24 6.19
N ILE A 114 17.78 -23.14 5.04
CA ILE A 114 18.27 -23.66 3.76
C ILE A 114 18.89 -22.58 2.88
N GLY A 115 19.19 -21.39 3.44
CA GLY A 115 19.78 -20.26 2.72
C GLY A 115 18.81 -19.50 1.80
N ASN A 116 17.50 -19.74 1.92
CA ASN A 116 16.49 -19.04 1.14
C ASN A 116 15.95 -17.83 1.93
N PHE A 117 16.50 -16.64 1.66
CA PHE A 117 16.07 -15.39 2.29
C PHE A 117 14.92 -14.69 1.55
N TRP A 118 14.46 -15.25 0.43
CA TRP A 118 13.38 -14.65 -0.37
C TRP A 118 12.12 -14.28 0.43
N PRO A 119 11.60 -15.14 1.34
CA PRO A 119 10.38 -14.83 2.08
C PRO A 119 10.57 -13.71 3.12
N LEU A 120 11.80 -13.34 3.47
CA LEU A 120 12.11 -12.39 4.55
C LEU A 120 11.43 -11.04 4.34
N VAL A 121 11.49 -10.53 3.11
CA VAL A 121 10.90 -9.22 2.75
C VAL A 121 9.39 -9.24 2.96
N THR A 122 8.72 -10.28 2.43
CA THR A 122 7.28 -10.46 2.57
C THR A 122 6.91 -10.58 4.04
N THR A 123 7.65 -11.37 4.83
CA THR A 123 7.36 -11.54 6.25
C THR A 123 7.58 -10.24 7.04
N ILE A 124 8.61 -9.44 6.74
CA ILE A 124 8.80 -8.11 7.35
C ILE A 124 7.59 -7.22 7.07
N ILE A 125 7.12 -7.19 5.82
CA ILE A 125 5.95 -6.42 5.43
C ILE A 125 4.72 -6.85 6.24
N LEU A 126 4.46 -8.15 6.31
CA LEU A 126 3.26 -8.67 6.99
C LEU A 126 3.35 -8.52 8.52
N VAL A 127 4.52 -8.73 9.12
CA VAL A 127 4.68 -8.76 10.60
C VAL A 127 4.96 -7.38 11.18
N ILE A 128 5.51 -6.44 10.40
CA ILE A 128 5.86 -5.10 10.87
C ILE A 128 4.95 -4.05 10.25
N PHE A 129 4.93 -3.95 8.92
CA PHE A 129 4.24 -2.85 8.25
C PHE A 129 2.72 -2.98 8.30
N SER A 130 2.16 -4.16 8.02
CA SER A 130 0.71 -4.37 8.09
C SER A 130 0.10 -4.03 9.47
N PRO A 131 0.61 -4.52 10.63
CA PRO A 131 0.05 -4.14 11.93
C PRO A 131 0.29 -2.66 12.27
N LEU A 132 1.39 -2.07 11.80
CA LEU A 132 1.66 -0.64 11.98
C LEU A 132 0.66 0.21 11.18
N ILE A 133 0.31 -0.19 9.95
CA ILE A 133 -0.75 0.43 9.16
C ILE A 133 -2.09 0.33 9.90
N VAL A 134 -2.47 -0.86 10.38
CA VAL A 134 -3.69 -1.06 11.18
C VAL A 134 -3.71 -0.11 12.37
N TRP A 135 -2.64 -0.08 13.17
CA TRP A 135 -2.57 0.77 14.35
C TRP A 135 -2.69 2.26 14.02
N ARG A 136 -2.05 2.74 12.95
CA ARG A 136 -2.15 4.15 12.55
C ARG A 136 -3.54 4.51 12.02
N LEU A 137 -4.17 3.61 11.26
CA LEU A 137 -5.49 3.81 10.69
C LEU A 137 -6.63 3.72 11.72
N THR A 138 -6.45 2.96 12.81
CA THR A 138 -7.44 2.86 13.90
C THR A 138 -7.38 4.03 14.89
N ARG A 139 -6.41 4.95 14.75
CA ARG A 139 -6.32 6.14 15.62
C ARG A 139 -7.59 6.99 15.50
N PRO A 140 -8.15 7.50 16.61
CA PRO A 140 -9.36 8.33 16.60
C PRO A 140 -9.23 9.55 15.68
N ALA A 141 -8.06 10.19 15.64
CA ALA A 141 -7.78 11.33 14.77
C ALA A 141 -7.94 10.96 13.27
N THR A 142 -7.45 9.79 12.86
CA THR A 142 -7.58 9.29 11.49
C THR A 142 -9.04 8.98 11.16
N ALA A 143 -9.76 8.30 12.06
CA ALA A 143 -11.17 7.98 11.87
C ALA A 143 -12.04 9.25 11.76
N GLN A 144 -11.82 10.24 12.63
CA GLN A 144 -12.52 11.53 12.59
C GLN A 144 -12.21 12.32 11.31
N TRP A 145 -10.98 12.24 10.81
CA TRP A 145 -10.60 12.87 9.54
C TRP A 145 -11.39 12.28 8.37
N PHE A 146 -11.43 10.95 8.23
CA PHE A 146 -12.17 10.27 7.16
C PHE A 146 -13.69 10.55 7.23
N GLN A 147 -14.25 10.76 8.43
CA GLN A 147 -15.66 11.13 8.60
C GLN A 147 -15.99 12.54 8.12
N ARG A 148 -15.02 13.46 8.13
CA ARG A 148 -15.24 14.89 7.89
C ARG A 148 -14.73 15.38 6.54
N VAL A 149 -13.74 14.71 5.96
CA VAL A 149 -13.08 15.17 4.73
C VAL A 149 -13.91 14.83 3.49
N THR A 150 -13.99 15.77 2.55
CA THR A 150 -14.53 15.50 1.22
C THR A 150 -13.43 15.03 0.26
N PRO A 151 -13.76 14.25 -0.79
CA PRO A 151 -12.75 13.81 -1.76
C PRO A 151 -11.96 14.93 -2.44
N ALA A 152 -12.60 16.09 -2.66
CA ALA A 152 -11.94 17.26 -3.23
C ALA A 152 -10.87 17.83 -2.28
N GLN A 153 -11.21 17.98 -0.99
CA GLN A 153 -10.29 18.46 0.05
C GLN A 153 -9.13 17.49 0.30
N ALA A 154 -9.42 16.18 0.31
CA ALA A 154 -8.39 15.15 0.47
C ALA A 154 -7.36 15.21 -0.68
N ARG A 155 -7.83 15.35 -1.93
CA ARG A 155 -6.93 15.44 -3.10
C ARG A 155 -6.06 16.69 -3.09
N GLN A 156 -6.58 17.83 -2.67
CA GLN A 156 -5.81 19.09 -2.55
C GLN A 156 -4.67 18.97 -1.54
N ARG A 157 -4.87 18.20 -0.45
CA ARG A 157 -3.86 18.01 0.62
C ARG A 157 -2.72 17.07 0.21
N HIS A 158 -2.92 16.21 -0.78
CA HIS A 158 -2.01 15.13 -1.12
C HIS A 158 -1.10 15.42 -2.33
N GLY A 159 -0.63 16.67 -2.44
CA GLY A 159 0.36 17.12 -3.43
C GLY A 159 1.80 16.58 -3.20
N GLY A 160 2.78 17.19 -3.87
CA GLY A 160 4.14 16.68 -4.15
C GLY A 160 4.96 16.02 -3.02
N ILE A 161 4.65 16.25 -1.73
CA ILE A 161 5.20 15.48 -0.59
C ILE A 161 4.96 13.98 -0.72
N TRP A 162 3.91 13.56 -1.43
CA TRP A 162 3.64 12.15 -1.71
C TRP A 162 4.71 11.46 -2.55
N VAL A 163 5.34 12.18 -3.48
CA VAL A 163 6.43 11.63 -4.29
C VAL A 163 7.60 11.26 -3.38
N LEU A 164 7.90 12.08 -2.37
CA LEU A 164 8.94 11.77 -1.39
C LEU A 164 8.61 10.52 -0.56
N PHE A 165 7.34 10.34 -0.18
CA PHE A 165 6.91 9.11 0.50
C PHE A 165 7.05 7.87 -0.39
N ILE A 166 6.67 7.96 -1.66
CA ILE A 166 6.85 6.86 -2.63
C ILE A 166 8.33 6.53 -2.80
N VAL A 167 9.18 7.54 -2.94
CA VAL A 167 10.64 7.36 -3.05
C VAL A 167 11.21 6.71 -1.78
N LEU A 168 10.82 7.18 -0.60
CA LEU A 168 11.26 6.58 0.67
C LEU A 168 10.87 5.10 0.77
N TRP A 169 9.62 4.76 0.44
CA TRP A 169 9.15 3.38 0.45
C TRP A 169 9.79 2.54 -0.66
N GLY A 170 10.09 3.13 -1.81
CA GLY A 170 10.89 2.52 -2.88
C GLY A 170 12.30 2.17 -2.43
N ILE A 171 12.96 3.06 -1.67
CA ILE A 171 14.28 2.79 -1.08
C ILE A 171 14.20 1.62 -0.09
N VAL A 172 13.22 1.63 0.82
CA VAL A 172 13.02 0.53 1.78
C VAL A 172 12.80 -0.80 1.05
N GLY A 173 11.92 -0.81 0.04
CA GLY A 173 11.66 -1.99 -0.78
C GLY A 173 12.91 -2.49 -1.53
N GLY A 174 13.65 -1.58 -2.18
CA GLY A 174 14.87 -1.91 -2.91
C GLY A 174 15.99 -2.46 -2.02
N VAL A 175 16.19 -1.88 -0.82
CA VAL A 175 17.16 -2.39 0.17
C VAL A 175 16.77 -3.79 0.62
N LEU A 176 15.50 -4.01 0.98
CA LEU A 176 14.99 -5.33 1.39
C LEU A 176 15.17 -6.37 0.28
N GLN A 177 14.89 -6.01 -0.97
CA GLN A 177 15.06 -6.90 -2.11
C GLN A 177 16.53 -7.19 -2.43
N THR A 178 17.41 -6.22 -2.20
CA THR A 178 18.86 -6.42 -2.29
C THR A 178 19.32 -7.45 -1.28
N PHE A 179 18.93 -7.32 0.00
CA PHE A 179 19.22 -8.32 1.02
C PHE A 179 18.67 -9.71 0.67
N ALA A 180 17.46 -9.79 0.11
CA ALA A 180 16.87 -11.06 -0.32
C ALA A 180 17.61 -11.73 -1.49
N SER A 181 18.37 -10.95 -2.27
CA SER A 181 19.17 -11.44 -3.40
C SER A 181 20.61 -11.81 -3.04
N MET A 182 21.08 -11.42 -1.85
CA MET A 182 22.38 -11.85 -1.33
C MET A 182 22.26 -13.31 -0.91
N LYS A 183 23.12 -14.17 -1.49
CA LYS A 183 23.26 -15.59 -1.13
C LYS A 183 23.97 -15.73 0.21
#